data_AF-A0A448Z8W2-F1
#
_entry.id   AF-A0A448Z8W2-F1
#
_cell.length_a   1.000
_cell.length_b   1.000
_cell.length_c   1.000
_cell.angle_alpha   90.00
_cell.angle_beta   90.00
_cell.angle_gamma   90.00
#
_symmetry.space_group_name_H-M   'P 1'
#
loop_
_entity.id
_entity.type
_entity.pdbx_description
1 polymer ?
#
loop_
_entity_poly.entity_id
_entity_poly.type
_entity_poly.pdbx_seq_one_letter_code
_entity_poly.pdbx_strand_id
1 'polypeptide(L)'
;MAFKHFLFFAAFRILNVFLIQSQFDPDEFWQNLEPSYCRVFGEDLAFDNNSRCPGLTWEWKRRRQERYYDELPGSWSDRLADAFTFGLEGPVRSFSSILPTLVFYAVIKRYKWDSSWMVSRGPLIVNAIFVAAVTDWCVWYSSRWMKSMTTGNEHNSKARREDRKNRNIVFWCIYCSLTSWFNGYTLVRTYSNSLETSLLAVSFALISPVFLSAVETASDSKASMARAWVAFFIGGICVSIRFTCLTAYIPMGIILARQTSKTISAMVAYLFRVCALAGLLGFASTVVLDRVMYGVWAIPVLGNFHFNVIQGNGSLYGTHPFHWYFTAGIPALTGILFPVLVYDLWFGRQTRATRNLWTIIACYVVAHSASAHKEFRFLLPVLPIICLVCGARLQTLAIGLAPSQTNRLLVSIAGLNLIAVLYLGLVHQRAPIDVNQAILKSIDDFRALQGGSAAGIEDVAVHYLMGCHSTPLLSHMHDPPTRFDPWYLDCGPKCRADSATECESDVFSKDPDGFLLRTYFERGRDRYCETENEDDVCTATTNFKPRPLPQYVVCSSENLGAMKKRLQTMGMLEIGRFMNGINGIQIGRHLTFGSDSFFDPDSTRVGFLNDLFVLGLEEIILFKNPI
;
A
#
# COMPACT_ATOMS: atom_id res chain seq x y z
N MET A 1 4.65 18.41 27.01
CA MET A 1 3.48 17.51 26.93
C MET A 1 3.31 16.84 25.57
N ALA A 2 3.49 17.55 24.43
CA ALA A 2 3.31 16.96 23.09
C ALA A 2 4.23 15.75 22.80
N PHE A 3 5.52 15.83 23.19
CA PHE A 3 6.47 14.73 22.99
C PHE A 3 6.07 13.44 23.73
N LYS A 4 5.50 13.55 24.95
CA LYS A 4 4.99 12.38 25.70
C LYS A 4 3.87 11.65 24.95
N HIS A 5 2.99 12.38 24.27
CA HIS A 5 1.92 11.77 23.47
C HIS A 5 2.49 11.10 22.22
N PHE A 6 3.46 11.73 21.55
CA PHE A 6 4.16 11.12 20.42
C PHE A 6 4.84 9.81 20.80
N LEU A 7 5.58 9.77 21.92
CA LEU A 7 6.21 8.54 22.41
C LEU A 7 5.19 7.43 22.69
N PHE A 8 4.02 7.79 23.24
CA PHE A 8 2.93 6.83 23.44
C PHE A 8 2.42 6.26 22.10
N PHE A 9 2.16 7.11 21.10
CA PHE A 9 1.71 6.65 19.78
C PHE A 9 2.78 5.80 19.07
N ALA A 10 4.06 6.19 19.18
CA ALA A 10 5.16 5.41 18.63
C ALA A 10 5.24 4.02 19.29
N ALA A 11 5.19 3.95 20.63
CA ALA A 11 5.17 2.67 21.33
C ALA A 11 3.96 1.81 20.93
N PHE A 12 2.76 2.40 20.85
CA PHE A 12 1.55 1.71 20.42
C PHE A 12 1.68 1.14 19.01
N ARG A 13 2.18 1.94 18.05
CA ARG A 13 2.31 1.51 16.66
C ARG A 13 3.47 0.52 16.44
N ILE A 14 4.54 0.59 17.23
CA ILE A 14 5.59 -0.45 17.25
C ILE A 14 5.01 -1.78 17.72
N LEU A 15 4.20 -1.79 18.79
CA LEU A 15 3.51 -3.02 19.23
C LEU A 15 2.57 -3.56 18.15
N ASN A 16 1.88 -2.67 17.44
CA ASN A 16 1.01 -3.03 16.32
C ASN A 16 1.76 -3.75 15.19
N VAL A 17 3.04 -3.44 14.92
CA VAL A 17 3.84 -4.15 13.89
C VAL A 17 3.85 -5.66 14.12
N PHE A 18 3.90 -6.13 15.37
CA PHE A 18 3.93 -7.55 15.69
C PHE A 18 2.60 -8.27 15.40
N LEU A 19 1.51 -7.51 15.28
CA LEU A 19 0.20 -8.03 14.87
C LEU A 19 0.07 -8.15 13.35
N ILE A 20 0.98 -7.56 12.58
CA ILE A 20 0.96 -7.55 11.12
C ILE A 20 2.04 -8.50 10.62
N GLN A 21 1.68 -9.75 10.35
CA GLN A 21 2.54 -10.82 9.83
C GLN A 21 2.09 -11.34 8.47
N SER A 22 1.04 -10.76 7.88
CA SER A 22 0.48 -11.14 6.59
C SER A 22 0.87 -10.19 5.47
N GLN A 23 0.64 -10.62 4.23
CA GLN A 23 0.54 -9.78 3.05
C GLN A 23 -0.88 -9.21 2.90
N PHE A 24 -1.02 -8.07 2.23
CA PHE A 24 -2.34 -7.51 1.88
C PHE A 24 -2.44 -7.09 0.41
N ASP A 25 -1.36 -6.55 -0.16
CA ASP A 25 -1.36 -6.05 -1.54
C ASP A 25 0.08 -6.03 -2.08
N PRO A 26 0.31 -6.43 -3.35
CA PRO A 26 1.63 -6.39 -3.96
C PRO A 26 2.29 -5.00 -3.88
N ASP A 27 1.53 -3.91 -3.87
CA ASP A 27 2.09 -2.55 -3.79
C ASP A 27 2.91 -2.29 -2.51
N GLU A 28 2.71 -3.08 -1.46
CA GLU A 28 3.52 -3.00 -0.24
C GLU A 28 5.00 -3.31 -0.51
N PHE A 29 5.23 -4.36 -1.31
CA PHE A 29 6.54 -4.90 -1.58
C PHE A 29 7.10 -4.34 -2.87
N TRP A 30 6.35 -4.48 -3.97
CA TRP A 30 6.81 -4.25 -5.33
C TRP A 30 6.90 -2.77 -5.72
N GLN A 31 6.24 -1.88 -4.97
CA GLN A 31 6.36 -0.43 -5.14
C GLN A 31 7.18 0.26 -4.04
N ASN A 32 7.68 -0.48 -3.05
CA ASN A 32 8.43 0.16 -1.95
C ASN A 32 9.64 -0.66 -1.49
N LEU A 33 9.41 -1.85 -0.93
CA LEU A 33 10.46 -2.67 -0.34
C LEU A 33 11.43 -3.22 -1.39
N GLU A 34 10.93 -3.83 -2.46
CA GLU A 34 11.75 -4.45 -3.51
C GLU A 34 12.60 -3.40 -4.27
N PRO A 35 12.05 -2.25 -4.73
CA PRO A 35 12.88 -1.21 -5.33
C PRO A 35 13.96 -0.68 -4.36
N SER A 36 13.60 -0.41 -3.11
CA SER A 36 14.58 0.03 -2.10
C SER A 36 15.68 -1.01 -1.88
N TYR A 37 15.30 -2.29 -1.85
CA TYR A 37 16.22 -3.41 -1.71
C TYR A 37 17.17 -3.48 -2.89
N CYS A 38 16.64 -3.49 -4.12
CA CYS A 38 17.42 -3.48 -5.36
C CYS A 38 18.44 -2.34 -5.38
N ARG A 39 18.06 -1.14 -4.94
CA ARG A 39 18.95 0.03 -4.96
C ARG A 39 20.11 -0.04 -3.97
N VAL A 40 19.92 -0.73 -2.85
CA VAL A 40 20.89 -0.80 -1.74
C VAL A 40 21.70 -2.08 -1.76
N PHE A 41 21.03 -3.22 -1.91
CA PHE A 41 21.61 -4.56 -1.83
C PHE A 41 21.84 -5.21 -3.20
N GLY A 42 21.18 -4.73 -4.26
CA GLY A 42 21.38 -5.24 -5.61
C GLY A 42 22.76 -4.88 -6.18
N GLU A 43 23.19 -5.67 -7.16
CA GLU A 43 24.47 -5.47 -7.87
C GLU A 43 24.39 -4.34 -8.90
N ASP A 44 23.23 -4.17 -9.53
CA ASP A 44 22.96 -3.12 -10.51
C ASP A 44 22.30 -1.89 -9.85
N LEU A 45 22.99 -0.75 -9.90
CA LEU A 45 22.48 0.51 -9.32
C LEU A 45 21.51 1.26 -10.26
N ALA A 46 21.40 0.83 -11.51
CA ALA A 46 20.58 1.48 -12.54
C ALA A 46 19.12 0.98 -12.50
N PHE A 47 18.18 1.93 -12.55
CA PHE A 47 16.74 1.68 -12.63
C PHE A 47 16.25 1.94 -14.07
N ASP A 48 16.66 1.07 -14.98
CA ASP A 48 16.32 1.12 -16.41
C ASP A 48 15.89 -0.28 -16.90
N ASN A 49 15.64 -0.39 -18.21
CA ASN A 49 15.23 -1.66 -18.83
C ASN A 49 16.31 -2.75 -18.75
N ASN A 50 17.59 -2.40 -18.51
CA ASN A 50 18.71 -3.33 -18.41
C ASN A 50 18.95 -3.81 -16.98
N SER A 51 18.24 -3.22 -16.00
CA SER A 51 18.35 -3.60 -14.60
C SER A 51 17.97 -5.07 -14.39
N ARG A 52 18.93 -5.85 -13.89
CA ARG A 52 18.76 -7.29 -13.62
C ARG A 52 18.06 -7.60 -12.31
N CYS A 53 17.67 -6.58 -11.53
CA CYS A 53 16.98 -6.84 -10.27
C CYS A 53 15.54 -7.35 -10.53
N PRO A 54 15.18 -8.56 -10.09
CA PRO A 54 13.85 -9.14 -10.29
C PRO A 54 12.75 -8.41 -9.50
N GLY A 55 13.12 -7.71 -8.42
CA GLY A 55 12.20 -6.91 -7.62
C GLY A 55 11.75 -5.59 -8.26
N LEU A 56 12.31 -5.21 -9.41
CA LEU A 56 11.93 -3.98 -10.12
C LEU A 56 10.86 -4.25 -11.17
N THR A 57 9.68 -3.69 -10.95
CA THR A 57 8.55 -3.78 -11.88
C THR A 57 8.67 -2.77 -13.03
N TRP A 58 7.81 -2.94 -14.03
CA TRP A 58 7.69 -2.02 -15.17
C TRP A 58 7.47 -0.56 -14.75
N GLU A 59 6.87 -0.33 -13.57
CA GLU A 59 6.55 1.01 -13.07
C GLU A 59 7.80 1.88 -12.81
N TRP A 60 8.92 1.22 -12.47
CA TRP A 60 10.21 1.84 -12.21
C TRP A 60 11.10 1.89 -13.45
N LYS A 61 10.95 0.91 -14.35
CA LYS A 61 11.80 0.73 -15.53
C LYS A 61 11.35 1.52 -16.74
N ARG A 62 10.06 1.89 -16.83
CA ARG A 62 9.47 2.54 -18.02
C ARG A 62 10.33 3.72 -18.49
N ARG A 63 10.98 3.52 -19.63
CA ARG A 63 11.72 4.53 -20.39
C ARG A 63 11.54 4.21 -21.87
N ARG A 64 11.32 5.25 -22.69
CA ARG A 64 11.62 5.22 -24.13
C ARG A 64 13.08 4.79 -24.28
N GLN A 65 13.42 3.90 -25.23
CA GLN A 65 14.82 3.70 -25.62
C GLN A 65 15.44 5.09 -25.84
N GLU A 66 16.60 5.35 -25.21
CA GLU A 66 17.32 6.60 -25.40
C GLU A 66 17.58 6.80 -26.89
N ARG A 67 16.81 7.67 -27.55
CA ARG A 67 17.35 8.35 -28.72
C ARG A 67 18.35 9.34 -28.17
N TYR A 68 19.62 9.09 -28.49
CA TYR A 68 20.78 9.86 -28.07
C TYR A 68 20.47 11.37 -28.25
N TYR A 69 20.45 12.12 -27.14
CA TYR A 69 20.08 13.54 -27.08
C TYR A 69 20.95 14.45 -27.98
N ASP A 70 22.08 13.93 -28.48
CA ASP A 70 23.07 14.74 -29.18
C ASP A 70 22.80 14.95 -30.68
N GLU A 71 21.71 14.43 -31.26
CA GLU A 71 21.44 14.57 -32.71
C GLU A 71 20.01 15.04 -33.10
N LEU A 72 19.35 15.87 -32.30
CA LEU A 72 18.09 16.50 -32.73
C LEU A 72 18.30 17.99 -33.13
N PRO A 73 18.44 18.31 -34.43
CA PRO A 73 18.31 19.68 -34.91
C PRO A 73 16.84 20.10 -34.78
N GLY A 74 16.53 21.03 -33.88
CA GLY A 74 15.15 21.46 -33.64
C GLY A 74 15.04 22.80 -32.91
N SER A 75 13.91 23.47 -33.13
CA SER A 75 13.49 24.70 -32.45
C SER A 75 13.39 24.49 -30.93
N TRP A 76 13.39 25.57 -30.14
CA TRP A 76 13.16 25.51 -28.68
C TRP A 76 11.81 24.86 -28.32
N SER A 77 10.82 24.96 -29.23
CA SER A 77 9.53 24.25 -29.13
C SER A 77 9.68 22.74 -29.21
N ASP A 78 10.57 22.24 -30.07
CA ASP A 78 10.74 20.80 -30.32
C ASP A 78 11.46 20.16 -29.13
N ARG A 79 12.42 20.88 -28.54
CA ARG A 79 13.08 20.48 -27.30
C ARG A 79 12.11 20.42 -26.11
N LEU A 80 11.19 21.39 -26.01
CA LEU A 80 10.16 21.37 -24.98
C LEU A 80 9.14 20.24 -25.19
N ALA A 81 8.71 20.01 -26.43
CA ALA A 81 7.79 18.94 -26.78
C ALA A 81 8.41 17.56 -26.51
N ASP A 82 9.69 17.37 -26.82
CA ASP A 82 10.39 16.12 -26.54
C ASP A 82 10.64 15.92 -25.04
N ALA A 83 11.02 16.97 -24.28
CA ALA A 83 11.11 16.89 -22.83
C ALA A 83 9.75 16.56 -22.16
N PHE A 84 8.65 17.11 -22.70
CA PHE A 84 7.30 16.79 -22.23
C PHE A 84 6.92 15.34 -22.56
N THR A 85 7.24 14.87 -23.77
CA THR A 85 6.98 13.49 -24.21
C THR A 85 7.80 12.49 -23.39
N PHE A 86 9.08 12.79 -23.14
CA PHE A 86 9.94 12.03 -22.24
C PHE A 86 9.38 11.95 -20.82
N GLY A 87 8.82 13.04 -20.30
CA GLY A 87 8.12 13.06 -19.01
C GLY A 87 6.84 12.19 -18.97
N LEU A 88 6.09 12.12 -20.07
CA LEU A 88 4.89 11.28 -20.20
C LEU A 88 5.21 9.78 -20.37
N GLU A 89 6.36 9.47 -20.98
CA GLU A 89 6.83 8.09 -21.22
C GLU A 89 7.85 7.60 -20.18
N GLY A 90 8.14 8.42 -19.18
CA GLY A 90 9.05 8.10 -18.08
C GLY A 90 8.45 7.16 -17.01
N PRO A 91 9.20 6.92 -15.92
CA PRO A 91 8.74 6.07 -14.82
C PRO A 91 7.47 6.64 -14.19
N VAL A 92 6.62 5.77 -13.62
CA VAL A 92 5.35 6.20 -13.02
C VAL A 92 5.44 6.35 -11.50
N ARG A 93 6.59 6.04 -10.89
CA ARG A 93 6.82 6.12 -9.44
C ARG A 93 7.95 7.10 -9.10
N SER A 94 7.71 7.92 -8.07
CA SER A 94 8.72 8.82 -7.51
C SER A 94 9.50 8.13 -6.40
N PHE A 95 10.81 8.36 -6.34
CA PHE A 95 11.67 7.90 -5.25
C PHE A 95 11.28 8.50 -3.90
N SER A 96 10.54 9.61 -3.90
CA SER A 96 10.00 10.21 -2.68
C SER A 96 9.15 9.23 -1.86
N SER A 97 8.47 8.28 -2.51
CA SER A 97 7.62 7.29 -1.83
C SER A 97 8.40 6.20 -1.10
N ILE A 98 9.64 5.91 -1.54
CA ILE A 98 10.49 4.83 -1.01
C ILE A 98 11.64 5.34 -0.15
N LEU A 99 11.85 6.66 -0.10
CA LEU A 99 12.96 7.28 0.60
C LEU A 99 13.12 6.82 2.06
N PRO A 100 12.05 6.68 2.88
CA PRO A 100 12.19 6.19 4.26
C PRO A 100 12.81 4.78 4.33
N THR A 101 12.31 3.86 3.50
CA THR A 101 12.79 2.47 3.39
C THR A 101 14.21 2.44 2.86
N LEU A 102 14.50 3.23 1.82
CA LEU A 102 15.82 3.32 1.20
C LEU A 102 16.90 3.78 2.20
N VAL A 103 16.61 4.84 2.97
CA VAL A 103 17.53 5.36 3.99
C VAL A 103 17.75 4.30 5.08
N PHE A 104 16.70 3.62 5.51
CA PHE A 104 16.80 2.55 6.50
C PHE A 104 17.71 1.41 6.02
N TYR A 105 17.51 0.92 4.79
CA TYR A 105 18.36 -0.10 4.18
C TYR A 105 19.81 0.35 4.05
N ALA A 106 20.06 1.59 3.61
CA ALA A 106 21.41 2.13 3.51
C ALA A 106 22.13 2.14 4.88
N VAL A 107 21.41 2.47 5.95
CA VAL A 107 21.95 2.46 7.32
C VAL A 107 22.27 1.02 7.76
N ILE A 108 21.34 0.08 7.67
CA ILE A 108 21.60 -1.30 8.14
C ILE A 108 22.71 -1.97 7.33
N LYS A 109 22.81 -1.72 6.01
CA LYS A 109 23.92 -2.22 5.18
C LYS A 109 25.26 -1.61 5.62
N ARG A 110 25.29 -0.31 5.90
CA ARG A 110 26.52 0.40 6.32
C ARG A 110 27.08 -0.11 7.65
N TYR A 111 26.22 -0.59 8.55
CA TYR A 111 26.59 -1.13 9.85
C TYR A 111 26.59 -2.66 9.92
N LYS A 112 26.30 -3.36 8.81
CA LYS A 112 26.17 -4.83 8.73
C LYS A 112 25.15 -5.39 9.73
N TRP A 113 23.99 -4.74 9.82
CA TRP A 113 22.84 -5.15 10.63
C TRP A 113 21.71 -5.75 9.77
N ASP A 114 22.05 -6.11 8.55
CA ASP A 114 21.19 -6.64 7.49
C ASP A 114 20.89 -8.13 7.71
N SER A 115 20.31 -8.48 8.86
CA SER A 115 19.69 -9.79 9.02
C SER A 115 18.41 -9.88 8.19
N SER A 116 18.02 -11.09 7.76
CA SER A 116 16.74 -11.34 7.07
C SER A 116 15.55 -10.70 7.78
N TRP A 117 15.52 -10.78 9.12
CA TRP A 117 14.49 -10.15 9.94
C TRP A 117 14.55 -8.61 9.87
N MET A 118 15.74 -8.02 9.93
CA MET A 118 15.89 -6.56 9.89
C MET A 118 15.48 -5.99 8.54
N VAL A 119 15.85 -6.67 7.45
CA VAL A 119 15.47 -6.25 6.09
C VAL A 119 13.96 -6.37 5.89
N SER A 120 13.35 -7.51 6.24
CA SER A 120 11.92 -7.72 6.02
C SER A 120 11.02 -6.91 6.97
N ARG A 121 11.36 -6.81 8.27
CA ARG A 121 10.48 -6.24 9.32
C ARG A 121 10.88 -4.84 9.76
N GLY A 122 12.14 -4.46 9.63
CA GLY A 122 12.64 -3.15 10.03
C GLY A 122 11.89 -1.96 9.40
N PRO A 123 11.55 -1.99 8.09
CA PRO A 123 10.80 -0.92 7.44
C PRO A 123 9.42 -0.68 8.07
N LEU A 124 8.73 -1.72 8.56
CA LEU A 124 7.45 -1.57 9.26
C LEU A 124 7.61 -0.81 10.58
N ILE A 125 8.74 -1.01 11.28
CA ILE A 125 9.06 -0.27 12.52
C ILE A 125 9.33 1.21 12.20
N VAL A 126 10.07 1.48 11.12
CA VAL A 126 10.31 2.86 10.64
C VAL A 126 8.97 3.53 10.33
N ASN A 127 8.09 2.87 9.58
CA ASN A 127 6.77 3.41 9.27
C ASN A 127 5.88 3.54 10.51
N ALA A 128 5.95 2.62 11.48
CA ALA A 128 5.23 2.76 12.73
C ALA A 128 5.58 4.06 13.47
N ILE A 129 6.85 4.48 13.44
CA ILE A 129 7.34 5.68 14.12
C ILE A 129 7.08 6.95 13.29
N PHE A 130 7.49 6.96 12.02
CA PHE A 130 7.53 8.17 11.19
C PHE A 130 6.25 8.41 10.38
N VAL A 131 5.43 7.37 10.19
CA VAL A 131 4.18 7.46 9.42
C VAL A 131 2.98 7.31 10.35
N ALA A 132 2.84 6.16 11.01
CA ALA A 132 1.65 5.86 11.80
C ALA A 132 1.53 6.73 13.06
N ALA A 133 2.58 6.80 13.87
CA ALA A 133 2.56 7.60 15.10
C ALA A 133 2.47 9.11 14.82
N VAL A 134 3.07 9.58 13.73
CA VAL A 134 2.91 10.97 13.26
C VAL A 134 1.45 11.24 12.87
N THR A 135 0.80 10.32 12.14
CA THR A 135 -0.62 10.43 11.78
C THR A 135 -1.52 10.52 13.01
N ASP A 136 -1.34 9.64 14.00
CA ASP A 136 -2.10 9.68 15.25
C ASP A 136 -1.83 10.97 16.06
N TRP A 137 -0.58 11.43 16.07
CA TRP A 137 -0.20 12.70 16.70
C TRP A 137 -0.87 13.89 16.02
N CYS A 138 -1.00 13.88 14.69
CA CYS A 138 -1.75 14.87 13.93
C CYS A 138 -3.24 14.84 14.28
N VAL A 139 -3.87 13.67 14.41
CA VAL A 139 -5.26 13.55 14.90
C VAL A 139 -5.41 14.14 16.30
N TRP A 140 -4.49 13.82 17.22
CA TRP A 140 -4.45 14.44 18.55
C TRP A 140 -4.33 15.96 18.47
N TYR A 141 -3.43 16.49 17.64
CA TYR A 141 -3.21 17.93 17.52
C TYR A 141 -4.42 18.64 16.92
N SER A 142 -4.97 18.14 15.81
CA SER A 142 -6.12 18.70 15.11
C SER A 142 -7.38 18.73 15.97
N SER A 143 -7.65 17.66 16.72
CA SER A 143 -8.85 17.55 17.57
C SER A 143 -8.90 18.61 18.69
N ARG A 144 -7.76 19.17 19.11
CA ARG A 144 -7.70 20.25 20.12
C ARG A 144 -8.34 21.56 19.65
N TRP A 145 -8.45 21.75 18.35
CA TRP A 145 -9.04 22.95 17.75
C TRP A 145 -10.55 22.81 17.53
N MET A 146 -11.12 21.63 17.80
CA MET A 146 -12.56 21.39 17.71
C MET A 146 -13.25 21.76 19.04
N LYS A 147 -14.44 22.37 18.94
CA LYS A 147 -15.20 22.77 20.13
C LYS A 147 -15.77 21.55 20.83
N SER A 148 -15.40 21.36 22.10
CA SER A 148 -16.02 20.34 22.95
C SER A 148 -17.48 20.71 23.27
N MET A 149 -18.39 19.73 23.25
CA MET A 149 -19.77 19.93 23.68
C MET A 149 -19.88 19.91 25.22
N THR A 150 -20.57 20.90 25.78
CA THR A 150 -20.86 21.00 27.22
C THR A 150 -22.37 21.10 27.44
N THR A 151 -22.95 20.18 28.21
CA THR A 151 -24.31 20.31 28.74
C THR A 151 -24.26 21.05 30.08
N GLY A 152 -25.13 22.06 30.25
CA GLY A 152 -25.12 22.97 31.39
C GLY A 152 -25.88 22.45 32.60
N ASN A 153 -25.29 21.52 33.36
CA ASN A 153 -25.74 21.26 34.74
C ASN A 153 -24.61 20.63 35.56
N GLU A 154 -23.92 21.44 36.37
CA GLU A 154 -22.77 21.03 37.19
C GLU A 154 -23.11 21.00 38.68
N HIS A 155 -23.55 19.86 39.23
CA HIS A 155 -23.75 19.75 40.68
C HIS A 155 -23.19 18.50 41.38
N ASN A 156 -22.38 17.64 40.73
CA ASN A 156 -21.86 16.44 41.44
C ASN A 156 -20.38 16.11 41.19
N SER A 157 -19.61 15.83 42.26
CA SER A 157 -18.13 15.79 42.26
C SER A 157 -17.51 14.46 41.79
N LYS A 158 -18.16 13.31 42.02
CA LYS A 158 -17.78 12.02 41.40
C LYS A 158 -18.16 11.96 39.92
N ALA A 159 -19.34 12.47 39.57
CA ALA A 159 -19.74 12.68 38.17
C ALA A 159 -18.73 13.56 37.43
N ARG A 160 -18.21 14.62 38.06
CA ARG A 160 -17.22 15.56 37.48
C ARG A 160 -15.98 14.91 36.85
N ARG A 161 -15.41 13.83 37.40
CA ARG A 161 -14.17 13.22 36.87
C ARG A 161 -14.43 12.34 35.64
N GLU A 162 -15.53 11.59 35.63
CA GLU A 162 -15.92 10.72 34.51
C GLU A 162 -16.61 11.52 33.39
N ASP A 163 -17.43 12.53 33.75
CA ASP A 163 -17.90 13.56 32.81
C ASP A 163 -16.73 14.26 32.13
N ARG A 164 -15.57 14.40 32.77
CA ARG A 164 -14.41 15.04 32.15
C ARG A 164 -13.86 14.21 30.99
N LYS A 165 -13.91 12.87 31.07
CA LYS A 165 -13.51 11.96 29.99
C LYS A 165 -14.55 12.02 28.85
N ASN A 166 -15.83 11.92 29.18
CA ASN A 166 -16.90 11.97 28.19
C ASN A 166 -16.95 13.33 27.47
N ARG A 167 -16.65 14.42 28.19
CA ARG A 167 -16.50 15.78 27.65
C ARG A 167 -15.15 16.06 26.97
N ASN A 168 -14.28 15.07 26.77
CA ASN A 168 -13.00 15.28 26.09
C ASN A 168 -13.05 14.82 24.62
N ILE A 169 -13.28 15.76 23.69
CA ILE A 169 -13.29 15.49 22.25
C ILE A 169 -11.98 14.86 21.75
N VAL A 170 -10.85 15.29 22.30
CA VAL A 170 -9.52 14.81 21.93
C VAL A 170 -9.37 13.32 22.23
N PHE A 171 -9.92 12.86 23.36
CA PHE A 171 -9.94 11.44 23.71
C PHE A 171 -10.70 10.62 22.65
N TRP A 172 -11.90 11.04 22.27
CA TRP A 172 -12.73 10.31 21.30
C TRP A 172 -12.13 10.27 19.90
N CYS A 173 -11.53 11.37 19.43
CA CYS A 173 -10.87 11.39 18.12
C CYS A 173 -9.65 10.46 18.05
N ILE A 174 -8.79 10.49 19.06
CA ILE A 174 -7.65 9.56 19.14
C ILE A 174 -8.14 8.13 19.28
N TYR A 175 -9.16 7.90 20.11
CA TYR A 175 -9.75 6.59 20.30
C TYR A 175 -10.16 5.98 18.96
N CYS A 176 -10.91 6.71 18.13
CA CYS A 176 -11.25 6.29 16.78
C CYS A 176 -10.03 5.97 15.89
N SER A 177 -8.94 6.74 16.01
CA SER A 177 -7.73 6.53 15.19
C SER A 177 -6.93 5.29 15.62
N LEU A 178 -6.77 5.08 16.93
CA LEU A 178 -6.02 3.96 17.49
C LEU A 178 -6.78 2.64 17.41
N THR A 179 -8.11 2.66 17.56
CA THR A 179 -8.93 1.45 17.48
C THR A 179 -9.48 1.19 16.08
N SER A 180 -9.21 2.04 15.08
CA SER A 180 -9.61 1.75 13.70
C SER A 180 -8.87 0.52 13.20
N TRP A 181 -9.61 -0.52 12.80
CA TRP A 181 -9.02 -1.75 12.29
C TRP A 181 -8.15 -1.48 11.06
N PHE A 182 -8.60 -0.60 10.16
CA PHE A 182 -7.88 -0.32 8.92
C PHE A 182 -6.58 0.46 9.17
N ASN A 183 -6.57 1.44 10.11
CA ASN A 183 -5.33 2.07 10.55
C ASN A 183 -4.38 1.06 11.21
N GLY A 184 -4.92 0.17 12.07
CA GLY A 184 -4.16 -0.92 12.68
C GLY A 184 -3.50 -1.81 11.62
N TYR A 185 -4.27 -2.16 10.58
CA TYR A 185 -3.87 -3.10 9.56
C TYR A 185 -2.93 -2.54 8.49
N THR A 186 -3.12 -1.29 8.06
CA THR A 186 -2.44 -0.73 6.86
C THR A 186 -1.42 0.36 7.16
N LEU A 187 -1.60 1.15 8.22
CA LEU A 187 -0.83 2.37 8.42
C LEU A 187 0.65 2.12 8.77
N VAL A 188 0.96 0.95 9.35
CA VAL A 188 2.34 0.52 9.67
C VAL A 188 3.04 -0.16 8.49
N ARG A 189 2.29 -0.52 7.43
CA ARG A 189 2.84 -1.15 6.22
C ARG A 189 3.53 -0.13 5.31
N THR A 190 4.34 -0.59 4.38
CA THR A 190 5.16 0.23 3.47
C THR A 190 4.42 0.72 2.23
N TYR A 191 3.14 1.09 2.36
CA TYR A 191 2.41 1.69 1.25
C TYR A 191 2.82 3.14 0.98
N SER A 192 2.84 3.51 -0.29
CA SER A 192 2.79 4.91 -0.70
C SER A 192 1.57 5.62 -0.10
N ASN A 193 0.41 4.97 -0.04
CA ASN A 193 -0.79 5.52 0.58
C ASN A 193 -0.63 5.78 2.09
N SER A 194 0.16 4.99 2.82
CA SER A 194 0.45 5.24 4.23
C SER A 194 1.26 6.53 4.39
N LEU A 195 2.27 6.75 3.53
CA LEU A 195 3.05 7.98 3.51
C LEU A 195 2.18 9.18 3.10
N GLU A 196 1.35 9.06 2.07
CA GLU A 196 0.37 10.09 1.66
C GLU A 196 -0.55 10.48 2.83
N THR A 197 -1.01 9.49 3.59
CA THR A 197 -1.87 9.68 4.77
C THR A 197 -1.17 10.51 5.83
N SER A 198 0.09 10.18 6.14
CA SER A 198 0.89 10.96 7.10
C SER A 198 1.15 12.38 6.60
N LEU A 199 1.55 12.57 5.34
CA LEU A 199 1.80 13.89 4.77
C LEU A 199 0.53 14.75 4.76
N LEU A 200 -0.62 14.18 4.37
CA LEU A 200 -1.90 14.88 4.41
C LEU A 200 -2.32 15.21 5.85
N ALA A 201 -2.12 14.29 6.80
CA ALA A 201 -2.41 14.53 8.22
C ALA A 201 -1.52 15.64 8.82
N VAL A 202 -0.24 15.69 8.47
CA VAL A 202 0.69 16.76 8.87
C VAL A 202 0.26 18.10 8.29
N SER A 203 0.00 18.16 6.98
CA SER A 203 -0.51 19.37 6.32
C SER A 203 -1.81 19.85 6.94
N PHE A 204 -2.73 18.92 7.22
CA PHE A 204 -4.00 19.22 7.86
C PHE A 204 -3.81 19.73 9.30
N ALA A 205 -2.91 19.12 10.08
CA ALA A 205 -2.58 19.56 11.44
C ALA A 205 -2.04 20.98 11.45
N LEU A 206 -1.15 21.34 10.52
CA LEU A 206 -0.58 22.69 10.41
C LEU A 206 -1.65 23.77 10.21
N ILE A 207 -2.70 23.46 9.42
CA ILE A 207 -3.78 24.42 9.12
C ILE A 207 -4.97 24.34 10.08
N SER A 208 -5.10 23.26 10.86
CA SER A 208 -6.21 23.00 11.80
C SER A 208 -6.59 24.18 12.70
N PRO A 209 -5.65 24.96 13.27
CA PRO A 209 -6.00 26.15 14.05
C PRO A 209 -6.86 27.19 13.33
N VAL A 210 -6.67 27.40 12.03
CA VAL A 210 -7.53 28.30 11.25
C VAL A 210 -8.75 27.53 10.73
N PHE A 211 -8.50 26.31 10.28
CA PHE A 211 -9.47 25.49 9.57
C PHE A 211 -10.62 24.96 10.46
N LEU A 212 -10.32 24.62 11.73
CA LEU A 212 -11.24 23.98 12.68
C LEU A 212 -11.64 24.87 13.85
N SER A 213 -10.87 25.92 14.17
CA SER A 213 -11.15 26.71 15.37
C SER A 213 -12.55 27.30 15.35
N ALA A 214 -13.27 27.06 16.45
CA ALA A 214 -14.57 27.65 16.72
C ALA A 214 -14.48 29.01 17.45
N VAL A 215 -13.28 29.35 17.93
CA VAL A 215 -12.97 30.64 18.54
C VAL A 215 -12.22 31.47 17.51
N GLU A 216 -12.58 32.74 17.34
CA GLU A 216 -11.74 33.73 16.66
C GLU A 216 -10.48 33.95 17.50
N THR A 217 -9.61 32.93 17.57
CA THR A 217 -8.27 33.13 18.07
C THR A 217 -7.62 34.07 17.09
N ALA A 218 -7.22 35.25 17.57
CA ALA A 218 -6.31 36.16 16.90
C ALA A 218 -5.00 35.42 16.64
N SER A 219 -5.00 34.53 15.64
CA SER A 219 -3.79 33.88 15.20
C SER A 219 -2.96 34.97 14.56
N ASP A 220 -1.72 35.15 15.01
CA ASP A 220 -0.75 35.97 14.32
C ASP A 220 -0.80 35.62 12.82
N SER A 221 -1.20 36.62 12.02
CA SER A 221 -1.44 36.49 10.58
C SER A 221 -0.20 35.96 9.86
N LYS A 222 1.00 36.29 10.37
CA LYS A 222 2.27 35.79 9.80
C LYS A 222 2.48 34.31 10.12
N ALA A 223 2.24 33.89 11.36
CA ALA A 223 2.42 32.50 11.78
C ALA A 223 1.38 31.55 11.15
N SER A 224 0.14 31.99 10.96
CA SER A 224 -0.88 31.21 10.23
C SER A 224 -0.53 31.07 8.75
N MET A 225 -0.03 32.13 8.12
CA MET A 225 0.42 32.10 6.73
C MET A 225 1.64 31.19 6.54
N ALA A 226 2.63 31.27 7.43
CA ALA A 226 3.81 30.39 7.39
C ALA A 226 3.42 28.91 7.53
N ARG A 227 2.52 28.56 8.46
CA ARG A 227 2.02 27.20 8.62
C ARG A 227 1.26 26.70 7.38
N ALA A 228 0.43 27.54 6.78
CA ALA A 228 -0.26 27.20 5.53
C ALA A 228 0.74 26.99 4.39
N TRP A 229 1.74 27.85 4.26
CA TRP A 229 2.77 27.72 3.24
C TRP A 229 3.53 26.38 3.37
N VAL A 230 3.96 26.02 4.58
CA VAL A 230 4.59 24.72 4.84
C VAL A 230 3.64 23.56 4.56
N ALA A 231 2.36 23.67 4.91
CA ALA A 231 1.36 22.63 4.63
C ALA A 231 1.18 22.39 3.13
N PHE A 232 1.11 23.44 2.32
CA PHE A 232 1.00 23.30 0.86
C PHE A 232 2.32 22.86 0.21
N PHE A 233 3.47 23.22 0.77
CA PHE A 233 4.77 22.67 0.35
C PHE A 233 4.83 21.15 0.56
N ILE A 234 4.43 20.66 1.73
CA ILE A 234 4.28 19.23 2.01
C ILE A 234 3.23 18.61 1.07
N GLY A 235 2.17 19.36 0.75
CA GLY A 235 1.20 18.99 -0.26
C GLY A 235 1.81 18.74 -1.64
N GLY A 236 2.73 19.58 -2.10
CA GLY A 236 3.47 19.37 -3.34
C GLY A 236 4.23 18.04 -3.37
N ILE A 237 4.88 17.69 -2.26
CA ILE A 237 5.57 16.39 -2.10
C ILE A 237 4.55 15.25 -2.12
N CYS A 238 3.44 15.37 -1.39
CA CYS A 238 2.39 14.35 -1.36
C CYS A 238 1.78 14.09 -2.75
N VAL A 239 1.56 15.16 -3.52
CA VAL A 239 1.09 15.11 -4.91
C VAL A 239 2.09 14.41 -5.84
N SER A 240 3.38 14.57 -5.59
CA SER A 240 4.42 13.88 -6.37
C SER A 240 4.39 12.35 -6.22
N ILE A 241 3.98 11.88 -5.04
CA ILE A 241 3.82 10.45 -4.74
C ILE A 241 2.57 9.93 -5.47
N ARG A 242 1.45 10.62 -5.32
CA ARG A 242 0.22 10.38 -6.08
C ARG A 242 -0.55 11.68 -6.31
N PHE A 243 -0.84 11.97 -7.57
CA PHE A 243 -1.58 13.17 -7.96
C PHE A 243 -3.00 13.22 -7.39
N THR A 244 -3.59 12.07 -7.04
CA THR A 244 -4.95 11.99 -6.50
C THR A 244 -5.12 12.73 -5.17
N CYS A 245 -4.03 12.97 -4.44
CA CYS A 245 -4.01 13.82 -3.24
C CYS A 245 -4.47 15.27 -3.51
N LEU A 246 -4.40 15.78 -4.76
CA LEU A 246 -4.94 17.10 -5.13
C LEU A 246 -6.39 17.27 -4.67
N THR A 247 -7.17 16.19 -4.70
CA THR A 247 -8.60 16.18 -4.37
C THR A 247 -8.90 16.56 -2.91
N ALA A 248 -7.93 16.41 -2.00
CA ALA A 248 -8.01 16.92 -0.62
C ALA A 248 -7.39 18.34 -0.50
N TYR A 249 -6.26 18.60 -1.14
CA TYR A 249 -5.55 19.90 -1.02
C TYR A 249 -6.31 21.07 -1.66
N ILE A 250 -7.02 20.85 -2.78
CA ILE A 250 -7.82 21.89 -3.44
C ILE A 250 -8.93 22.43 -2.52
N PRO A 251 -9.85 21.60 -1.98
CA PRO A 251 -10.87 22.11 -1.07
C PRO A 251 -10.27 22.69 0.21
N MET A 252 -9.16 22.15 0.74
CA MET A 252 -8.43 22.75 1.86
C MET A 252 -7.99 24.19 1.54
N GLY A 253 -7.39 24.40 0.36
CA GLY A 253 -6.94 25.73 -0.08
C GLY A 253 -8.07 26.72 -0.30
N ILE A 254 -9.16 26.30 -0.94
CA ILE A 254 -10.34 27.14 -1.18
C ILE A 254 -10.99 27.56 0.15
N ILE A 255 -11.14 26.63 1.09
CA ILE A 255 -11.71 26.91 2.40
C ILE A 255 -10.80 27.89 3.15
N LEU A 256 -9.49 27.65 3.20
CA LEU A 256 -8.56 28.57 3.87
C LEU A 256 -8.61 29.97 3.27
N ALA A 257 -8.53 30.09 1.94
CA ALA A 257 -8.56 31.37 1.26
C ALA A 257 -9.86 32.14 1.57
N ARG A 258 -11.00 31.46 1.63
CA ARG A 258 -12.28 32.07 2.04
C ARG A 258 -12.32 32.50 3.51
N GLN A 259 -11.60 31.81 4.38
CA GLN A 259 -11.57 32.11 5.81
C GLN A 259 -10.57 33.22 6.16
N THR A 260 -9.50 33.38 5.38
CA THR A 260 -8.46 34.38 5.61
C THR A 260 -8.65 35.67 4.82
N SER A 261 -9.36 35.61 3.69
CA SER A 261 -9.47 36.73 2.75
C SER A 261 -10.90 37.27 2.68
N LYS A 262 -11.05 38.60 2.73
CA LYS A 262 -12.37 39.28 2.66
C LYS A 262 -12.79 39.63 1.23
N THR A 263 -11.84 39.76 0.30
CA THR A 263 -12.09 40.12 -1.11
C THR A 263 -11.70 38.98 -2.04
N ILE A 264 -12.31 38.93 -3.23
CA ILE A 264 -11.99 37.93 -4.26
C ILE A 264 -10.52 38.06 -4.70
N SER A 265 -10.01 39.29 -4.88
CA SER A 265 -8.61 39.53 -5.24
C SER A 265 -7.63 38.98 -4.20
N ALA A 266 -7.92 39.17 -2.90
CA ALA A 266 -7.11 38.61 -1.83
C ALA A 266 -7.25 37.07 -1.72
N MET A 267 -8.41 36.52 -2.05
CA MET A 267 -8.63 35.07 -2.11
C MET A 267 -7.78 34.44 -3.23
N VAL A 268 -7.83 35.04 -4.43
CA VAL A 268 -7.01 34.62 -5.58
C VAL A 268 -5.52 34.77 -5.25
N ALA A 269 -5.10 35.89 -4.67
CA ALA A 269 -3.71 36.09 -4.27
C ALA A 269 -3.24 35.05 -3.24
N TYR A 270 -4.09 34.66 -2.28
CA TYR A 270 -3.78 33.61 -1.31
C TYR A 270 -3.61 32.24 -1.98
N LEU A 271 -4.56 31.87 -2.86
CA LEU A 271 -4.50 30.60 -3.60
C LEU A 271 -3.22 30.50 -4.44
N PHE A 272 -2.81 31.58 -5.12
CA PHE A 272 -1.59 31.56 -5.90
C PHE A 272 -0.32 31.61 -5.05
N ARG A 273 -0.20 32.59 -4.14
CA ARG A 273 1.06 32.84 -3.41
C ARG A 273 1.32 31.86 -2.27
N VAL A 274 0.27 31.37 -1.61
CA VAL A 274 0.39 30.47 -0.46
C VAL A 274 0.19 29.03 -0.88
N CYS A 275 -0.85 28.72 -1.66
CA CYS A 275 -1.16 27.33 -1.99
C CYS A 275 -0.36 26.84 -3.21
N ALA A 276 -0.54 27.48 -4.37
CA ALA A 276 0.02 27.01 -5.64
C ALA A 276 1.56 27.15 -5.68
N LEU A 277 2.11 28.30 -5.28
CA LEU A 277 3.56 28.51 -5.26
C LEU A 277 4.27 27.56 -4.29
N ALA A 278 3.75 27.39 -3.07
CA ALA A 278 4.35 26.47 -2.11
C ALA A 278 4.25 25.01 -2.59
N GLY A 279 3.08 24.60 -3.11
CA GLY A 279 2.90 23.28 -3.70
C GLY A 279 3.81 23.02 -4.90
N LEU A 280 4.00 24.02 -5.77
CA LEU A 280 4.92 23.91 -6.90
C LEU A 280 6.37 23.74 -6.43
N LEU A 281 6.80 24.46 -5.40
CA LEU A 281 8.14 24.32 -4.83
C LEU A 281 8.34 22.95 -4.16
N GLY A 282 7.32 22.45 -3.46
CA GLY A 282 7.33 21.10 -2.89
C GLY A 282 7.45 20.02 -3.97
N PHE A 283 6.66 20.14 -5.03
CA PHE A 283 6.73 19.26 -6.20
C PHE A 283 8.08 19.37 -6.94
N ALA A 284 8.62 20.58 -7.12
CA ALA A 284 9.92 20.76 -7.76
C ALA A 284 11.04 20.07 -6.96
N SER A 285 10.95 20.07 -5.61
CA SER A 285 11.93 19.38 -4.77
C SER A 285 11.96 17.86 -5.01
N THR A 286 10.82 17.24 -5.30
CA THR A 286 10.75 15.81 -5.61
C THR A 286 11.19 15.50 -7.02
N VAL A 287 10.96 16.39 -7.99
CA VAL A 287 11.53 16.26 -9.34
C VAL A 287 13.07 16.30 -9.30
N VAL A 288 13.65 17.17 -8.47
CA VAL A 288 15.11 17.20 -8.26
C VAL A 288 15.60 15.90 -7.60
N LEU A 289 14.87 15.38 -6.61
CA LEU A 289 15.18 14.08 -6.01
C LEU A 289 15.15 12.97 -7.07
N ASP A 290 14.08 12.89 -7.86
CA ASP A 290 13.93 11.89 -8.92
C ASP A 290 15.04 12.03 -9.97
N ARG A 291 15.46 13.24 -10.32
CA ARG A 291 16.61 13.49 -11.20
C ARG A 291 17.92 12.93 -10.65
N VAL A 292 18.16 13.08 -9.36
CA VAL A 292 19.36 12.55 -8.69
C VAL A 292 19.32 11.01 -8.65
N MET A 293 18.14 10.45 -8.40
CA MET A 293 17.97 9.01 -8.19
C MET A 293 17.91 8.21 -9.50
N TYR A 294 17.15 8.68 -10.50
CA TYR A 294 17.04 8.01 -11.81
C TYR A 294 18.22 8.32 -12.75
N GLY A 295 18.98 9.39 -12.49
CA GLY A 295 20.05 9.89 -13.36
C GLY A 295 19.57 10.77 -14.53
N VAL A 296 18.26 10.83 -14.76
CA VAL A 296 17.60 11.57 -15.87
C VAL A 296 16.48 12.45 -15.35
N TRP A 297 16.10 13.50 -16.10
CA TRP A 297 14.99 14.37 -15.71
C TRP A 297 13.65 13.66 -15.90
N ALA A 298 13.25 12.89 -14.87
CA ALA A 298 11.95 12.23 -14.82
C ALA A 298 10.94 13.06 -14.04
N ILE A 299 9.69 13.09 -14.51
CA ILE A 299 8.56 13.68 -13.78
C ILE A 299 7.51 12.57 -13.58
N PRO A 300 7.63 11.73 -12.54
CA PRO A 300 6.86 10.49 -12.47
C PRO A 300 5.34 10.68 -12.40
N VAL A 301 4.89 11.82 -11.88
CA VAL A 301 3.46 12.18 -11.88
C VAL A 301 2.89 12.27 -13.30
N LEU A 302 3.66 12.77 -14.27
CA LEU A 302 3.21 12.85 -15.65
C LEU A 302 3.10 11.46 -16.27
N GLY A 303 4.08 10.58 -16.03
CA GLY A 303 4.02 9.17 -16.44
C GLY A 303 2.82 8.44 -15.83
N ASN A 304 2.56 8.64 -14.54
CA ASN A 304 1.42 8.05 -13.84
C ASN A 304 0.08 8.60 -14.33
N PHE A 305 0.00 9.90 -14.62
CA PHE A 305 -1.19 10.53 -15.20
C PHE A 305 -1.45 10.03 -16.62
N HIS A 306 -0.40 9.95 -17.44
CA HIS A 306 -0.47 9.41 -18.79
C HIS A 306 -0.97 7.96 -18.79
N PHE A 307 -0.36 7.09 -17.97
CA PHE A 307 -0.74 5.68 -17.90
C PHE A 307 -2.18 5.47 -17.40
N ASN A 308 -2.56 6.12 -16.30
CA ASN A 308 -3.84 5.84 -15.65
C ASN A 308 -5.01 6.63 -16.23
N VAL A 309 -4.78 7.89 -16.61
CA VAL A 309 -5.85 8.82 -17.01
C VAL A 309 -5.95 8.92 -18.53
N ILE A 310 -4.83 9.11 -19.24
CA ILE A 310 -4.84 9.29 -20.70
C ILE A 310 -5.01 7.94 -21.41
N GLN A 311 -4.20 6.94 -21.05
CA GLN A 311 -4.25 5.61 -21.66
C GLN A 311 -5.38 4.74 -21.09
N GLY A 312 -5.92 5.06 -19.90
CA GLY A 312 -6.97 4.27 -19.26
C GLY A 312 -6.52 2.89 -18.77
N ASN A 313 -5.21 2.62 -18.75
CA ASN A 313 -4.64 1.30 -18.47
C ASN A 313 -4.80 0.87 -17.01
N GLY A 314 -5.27 1.76 -16.12
CA GLY A 314 -5.68 1.37 -14.77
C GLY A 314 -6.78 0.29 -14.79
N SER A 315 -7.63 0.27 -15.82
CA SER A 315 -8.69 -0.73 -16.00
C SER A 315 -8.18 -2.17 -16.20
N LEU A 316 -6.91 -2.35 -16.61
CA LEU A 316 -6.28 -3.67 -16.79
C LEU A 316 -6.14 -4.46 -15.49
N TYR A 317 -6.25 -3.78 -14.34
CA TYR A 317 -6.17 -4.35 -13.00
C TYR A 317 -7.56 -4.55 -12.37
N GLY A 318 -8.61 -4.60 -13.19
CA GLY A 318 -9.99 -4.75 -12.76
C GLY A 318 -10.72 -3.42 -12.61
N THR A 319 -12.05 -3.46 -12.72
CA THR A 319 -12.91 -2.29 -12.67
C THR A 319 -14.05 -2.46 -11.68
N HIS A 320 -14.49 -1.34 -11.11
CA HIS A 320 -15.62 -1.29 -10.19
C HIS A 320 -16.58 -0.15 -10.56
N PRO A 321 -17.90 -0.29 -10.31
CA PRO A 321 -18.87 0.78 -10.55
C PRO A 321 -18.53 2.08 -9.81
N PHE A 322 -19.04 3.21 -10.31
CA PHE A 322 -18.82 4.53 -9.68
C PHE A 322 -19.18 4.55 -8.20
N HIS A 323 -20.31 3.96 -7.82
CA HIS A 323 -20.81 3.97 -6.43
C HIS A 323 -19.99 3.09 -5.46
N TRP A 324 -19.01 2.31 -5.93
CA TRP A 324 -18.32 1.29 -5.13
C TRP A 324 -17.69 1.84 -3.85
N TYR A 325 -17.10 3.03 -3.88
CA TYR A 325 -16.54 3.64 -2.66
C TYR A 325 -17.63 4.02 -1.64
N PHE A 326 -18.84 4.34 -2.08
CA PHE A 326 -19.96 4.66 -1.19
C PHE A 326 -20.59 3.38 -0.61
N THR A 327 -20.72 2.33 -1.43
CA THR A 327 -21.43 1.10 -1.05
C THR A 327 -20.54 0.05 -0.38
N ALA A 328 -19.25 0.01 -0.70
CA ALA A 328 -18.29 -0.97 -0.18
C ALA A 328 -17.07 -0.30 0.47
N GLY A 329 -16.48 0.71 -0.19
CA GLY A 329 -15.24 1.34 0.27
C GLY A 329 -15.32 1.95 1.66
N ILE A 330 -16.17 2.97 1.86
CA ILE A 330 -16.36 3.66 3.15
C ILE A 330 -16.88 2.71 4.24
N PRO A 331 -17.90 1.86 3.99
CA PRO A 331 -18.32 0.86 4.96
C PRO A 331 -17.20 -0.07 5.43
N ALA A 332 -16.39 -0.62 4.52
CA ALA A 332 -15.27 -1.47 4.88
C ALA A 332 -14.20 -0.68 5.67
N LEU A 333 -13.78 0.47 5.13
CA LEU A 333 -12.75 1.33 5.73
C LEU A 333 -13.08 1.72 7.18
N THR A 334 -14.33 2.06 7.44
CA THR A 334 -14.78 2.55 8.76
C THR A 334 -15.29 1.45 9.67
N GLY A 335 -15.64 0.28 9.14
CA GLY A 335 -16.07 -0.88 9.90
C GLY A 335 -17.18 -0.53 10.90
N ILE A 336 -16.94 -0.79 12.18
CA ILE A 336 -17.91 -0.52 13.25
C ILE A 336 -18.21 0.99 13.46
N LEU A 337 -17.37 1.88 12.93
CA LEU A 337 -17.59 3.33 12.99
C LEU A 337 -18.54 3.80 11.87
N PHE A 338 -18.84 2.97 10.88
CA PHE A 338 -19.70 3.33 9.75
C PHE A 338 -21.08 3.87 10.18
N PRO A 339 -21.82 3.23 11.11
CA PRO A 339 -23.11 3.76 11.56
C PRO A 339 -23.01 5.13 12.22
N VAL A 340 -21.89 5.43 12.90
CA VAL A 340 -21.66 6.73 13.54
C VAL A 340 -21.41 7.81 12.49
N LEU A 341 -20.63 7.48 11.46
CA LEU A 341 -20.35 8.38 10.34
C LEU A 341 -21.65 8.74 9.59
N VAL A 342 -22.48 7.73 9.29
CA VAL A 342 -23.83 7.89 8.72
C VAL A 342 -24.68 8.78 9.63
N TYR A 343 -24.76 8.47 10.92
CA TYR A 343 -25.57 9.26 11.85
C TYR A 343 -25.16 10.75 11.89
N ASP A 344 -23.86 11.05 11.86
CA ASP A 344 -23.38 12.44 11.78
C ASP A 344 -23.83 13.14 10.49
N LEU A 345 -23.77 12.45 9.35
CA LEU A 345 -24.15 13.00 8.06
C LEU A 345 -25.64 13.37 7.99
N TRP A 346 -26.52 12.48 8.44
CA TRP A 346 -27.98 12.66 8.31
C TRP A 346 -28.61 13.49 9.44
N PHE A 347 -28.18 13.29 10.68
CA PHE A 347 -28.82 13.88 11.86
C PHE A 347 -27.91 14.84 12.64
N GLY A 348 -26.64 14.90 12.27
CA GLY A 348 -25.68 15.72 12.96
C GLY A 348 -25.89 17.20 12.72
N ARG A 349 -26.09 17.97 13.80
CA ARG A 349 -25.98 19.43 13.73
C ARG A 349 -24.54 19.81 13.36
N GLN A 350 -24.34 20.18 12.10
CA GLN A 350 -23.02 20.42 11.55
C GLN A 350 -22.41 21.72 12.13
N THR A 351 -21.26 21.57 12.80
CA THR A 351 -20.42 22.70 13.19
C THR A 351 -19.60 23.17 11.99
N ARG A 352 -19.01 24.37 12.07
CA ARG A 352 -18.06 24.83 11.04
C ARG A 352 -16.92 23.83 10.82
N ALA A 353 -16.38 23.26 11.90
CA ALA A 353 -15.32 22.26 11.86
C ALA A 353 -15.77 21.01 11.10
N THR A 354 -16.86 20.37 11.53
CA THR A 354 -17.36 19.12 10.90
C THR A 354 -17.79 19.33 9.45
N ARG A 355 -18.38 20.48 9.11
CA ARG A 355 -18.70 20.84 7.72
C ARG A 355 -17.45 20.91 6.84
N ASN A 356 -16.37 21.50 7.33
CA ASN A 356 -15.12 21.59 6.57
C ASN A 356 -14.48 20.18 6.39
N LEU A 357 -14.53 19.33 7.43
CA LEU A 357 -14.07 17.93 7.35
C LEU A 357 -14.86 17.14 6.31
N TRP A 358 -16.20 17.22 6.35
CA TRP A 358 -17.08 16.58 5.37
C TRP A 358 -16.85 17.05 3.95
N THR A 359 -16.52 18.34 3.76
CA THR A 359 -16.19 18.88 2.43
C THR A 359 -14.96 18.18 1.86
N ILE A 360 -13.91 17.97 2.67
CA ILE A 360 -12.70 17.25 2.23
C ILE A 360 -13.05 15.78 1.92
N ILE A 361 -13.75 15.10 2.82
CA ILE A 361 -14.14 13.69 2.64
C ILE A 361 -14.95 13.52 1.35
N ALA A 362 -15.97 14.35 1.13
CA ALA A 362 -16.84 14.27 -0.03
C ALA A 362 -16.07 14.53 -1.33
N CYS A 363 -15.27 15.61 -1.40
CA CYS A 363 -14.46 15.90 -2.58
C CYS A 363 -13.49 14.76 -2.92
N TYR A 364 -12.83 14.19 -1.90
CA TYR A 364 -11.89 13.10 -2.09
C TYR A 364 -12.58 11.84 -2.59
N VAL A 365 -13.66 11.39 -1.94
CA VAL A 365 -14.39 10.16 -2.29
C VAL A 365 -15.06 10.27 -3.66
N VAL A 366 -15.70 11.40 -3.97
CA VAL A 366 -16.35 11.62 -5.28
C VAL A 366 -15.30 11.60 -6.40
N ALA A 367 -14.17 12.28 -6.22
CA ALA A 367 -13.13 12.32 -7.24
C ALA A 367 -12.49 10.93 -7.46
N HIS A 368 -12.22 10.17 -6.38
CA HIS A 368 -11.70 8.80 -6.51
C HIS A 368 -12.72 7.86 -7.15
N SER A 369 -14.02 8.10 -6.95
CA SER A 369 -15.10 7.29 -7.54
C SER A 369 -15.14 7.33 -9.07
N ALA A 370 -14.58 8.38 -9.68
CA ALA A 370 -14.46 8.51 -11.12
C ALA A 370 -13.42 7.57 -11.75
N SER A 371 -12.47 7.04 -10.98
CA SER A 371 -11.49 6.06 -11.47
C SER A 371 -12.15 4.72 -11.76
N ALA A 372 -11.86 4.10 -12.89
CA ALA A 372 -12.39 2.77 -13.23
C ALA A 372 -11.91 1.71 -12.23
N HIS A 373 -10.61 1.71 -11.95
CA HIS A 373 -9.98 0.86 -10.95
C HIS A 373 -10.07 1.48 -9.55
N LYS A 374 -10.40 0.66 -8.55
CA LYS A 374 -10.67 1.10 -7.19
C LYS A 374 -10.13 0.08 -6.19
N GLU A 375 -9.59 0.59 -5.09
CA GLU A 375 -9.05 -0.23 -4.00
C GLU A 375 -9.31 0.44 -2.65
N PHE A 376 -9.44 -0.35 -1.58
CA PHE A 376 -9.71 0.18 -0.24
C PHE A 376 -8.64 1.15 0.25
N ARG A 377 -7.35 0.86 -0.01
CA ARG A 377 -6.22 1.67 0.47
C ARG A 377 -6.14 3.05 -0.18
N PHE A 378 -6.76 3.28 -1.35
CA PHE A 378 -6.80 4.61 -1.96
C PHE A 378 -7.60 5.62 -1.13
N LEU A 379 -8.49 5.15 -0.23
CA LEU A 379 -9.19 6.00 0.74
C LEU A 379 -8.46 6.17 2.07
N LEU A 380 -7.30 5.52 2.29
CA LEU A 380 -6.53 5.64 3.53
C LEU A 380 -6.19 7.09 3.90
N PRO A 381 -5.81 7.99 2.96
CA PRO A 381 -5.44 9.37 3.30
C PRO A 381 -6.52 10.19 4.01
N VAL A 382 -7.80 9.90 3.76
CA VAL A 382 -8.92 10.61 4.41
C VAL A 382 -9.40 9.95 5.70
N LEU A 383 -8.93 8.74 6.04
CA LEU A 383 -9.34 8.04 7.25
C LEU A 383 -9.05 8.83 8.55
N PRO A 384 -7.88 9.49 8.73
CA PRO A 384 -7.66 10.32 9.92
C PRO A 384 -8.68 11.45 10.09
N ILE A 385 -9.15 12.03 8.97
CA ILE A 385 -10.19 13.07 8.96
C ILE A 385 -11.56 12.46 9.30
N ILE A 386 -11.87 11.26 8.80
CA ILE A 386 -13.07 10.50 9.18
C ILE A 386 -13.06 10.19 10.69
N CYS A 387 -11.92 9.83 11.27
CA CYS A 387 -11.77 9.62 12.71
C CYS A 387 -12.09 10.88 13.54
N LEU A 388 -11.75 12.07 13.05
CA LEU A 388 -12.13 13.34 13.71
C LEU A 388 -13.65 13.56 13.72
N VAL A 389 -14.34 13.26 12.60
CA VAL A 389 -15.80 13.33 12.52
C VAL A 389 -16.45 12.32 13.45
N CYS A 390 -16.03 11.05 13.38
CA CYS A 390 -16.57 9.99 14.22
C CYS A 390 -16.31 10.26 15.71
N GLY A 391 -15.12 10.75 16.07
CA GLY A 391 -14.77 11.08 17.45
C GLY A 391 -15.64 12.20 18.02
N ALA A 392 -15.86 13.27 17.24
CA ALA A 392 -16.75 14.35 17.64
C ALA A 392 -18.20 13.86 17.85
N ARG A 393 -18.69 12.96 16.99
CA ARG A 393 -20.03 12.39 17.13
C ARG A 393 -20.15 11.43 18.31
N LEU A 394 -19.18 10.52 18.49
CA LEU A 394 -19.14 9.63 19.66
C LEU A 394 -19.10 10.40 20.97
N GLN A 395 -18.39 11.53 21.02
CA GLN A 395 -18.40 12.41 22.17
C GLN A 395 -19.82 12.85 22.52
N THR A 396 -20.59 13.33 21.54
CA THR A 396 -21.98 13.79 21.80
C THR A 396 -22.88 12.65 22.26
N LEU A 397 -22.71 11.45 21.71
CA LEU A 397 -23.48 10.27 22.13
C LEU A 397 -23.09 9.85 23.56
N ALA A 398 -21.82 9.94 23.92
CA ALA A 398 -21.31 9.51 25.22
C ALA A 398 -21.70 10.42 26.39
N ILE A 399 -21.97 11.70 26.15
CA ILE A 399 -22.38 12.65 27.21
C ILE A 399 -23.71 12.22 27.86
N GLY A 400 -24.60 11.54 27.12
CA GLY A 400 -25.88 11.04 27.65
C GLY A 400 -25.83 9.65 28.29
N LEU A 401 -24.68 8.97 28.29
CA LEU A 401 -24.57 7.58 28.72
C LEU A 401 -24.03 7.47 30.16
N ALA A 402 -24.51 6.45 30.87
CA ALA A 402 -23.92 6.07 32.15
C ALA A 402 -22.48 5.56 31.94
N PRO A 403 -21.57 5.72 32.93
CA PRO A 403 -20.17 5.29 32.79
C PRO A 403 -19.99 3.83 32.38
N SER A 404 -20.85 2.94 32.89
CA SER A 404 -20.83 1.51 32.52
C SER A 404 -21.22 1.29 31.07
N GLN A 405 -22.17 2.06 30.53
CA GLN A 405 -22.56 2.02 29.12
C GLN A 405 -21.43 2.57 28.23
N THR A 406 -20.79 3.69 28.61
CA THR A 406 -19.65 4.24 27.88
C THR A 406 -18.49 3.25 27.81
N ASN A 407 -18.15 2.61 28.93
CA ASN A 407 -17.07 1.63 28.96
C ASN A 407 -17.40 0.39 28.11
N ARG A 408 -18.65 -0.11 28.14
CA ARG A 408 -19.10 -1.18 27.24
C ARG A 408 -18.96 -0.77 25.78
N LEU A 409 -19.41 0.43 25.41
CA LEU A 409 -19.27 0.95 24.03
C LEU A 409 -17.81 0.99 23.58
N LEU A 410 -16.91 1.50 24.43
CA LEU A 410 -15.48 1.51 24.13
C LEU A 410 -14.98 0.07 23.93
N VAL A 411 -15.14 -0.81 24.91
CA VAL A 411 -14.66 -2.20 24.81
C VAL A 411 -15.22 -2.92 23.57
N SER A 412 -16.49 -2.72 23.23
CA SER A 412 -17.10 -3.29 22.03
C SER A 412 -16.46 -2.76 20.74
N ILE A 413 -16.28 -1.44 20.60
CA ILE A 413 -15.63 -0.85 19.42
C ILE A 413 -14.18 -1.34 19.30
N ALA A 414 -13.41 -1.31 20.38
CA ALA A 414 -12.02 -1.76 20.36
C ALA A 414 -11.92 -3.26 20.07
N GLY A 415 -12.72 -4.08 20.76
CA GLY A 415 -12.70 -5.54 20.62
C GLY A 415 -13.06 -6.00 19.21
N LEU A 416 -14.12 -5.45 18.61
CA LEU A 416 -14.54 -5.83 17.26
C LEU A 416 -13.52 -5.43 16.19
N ASN A 417 -12.93 -4.23 16.29
CA ASN A 417 -11.84 -3.85 15.38
C ASN A 417 -10.58 -4.68 15.61
N LEU A 418 -10.26 -5.03 16.86
CA LEU A 418 -9.09 -5.84 17.18
C LEU A 418 -9.21 -7.24 16.58
N ILE A 419 -10.40 -7.86 16.58
CA ILE A 419 -10.64 -9.14 15.90
C ILE A 419 -10.26 -9.05 14.43
N ALA A 420 -10.67 -7.99 13.73
CA ALA A 420 -10.33 -7.79 12.32
C ALA A 420 -8.81 -7.62 12.12
N VAL A 421 -8.14 -6.83 12.97
CA VAL A 421 -6.67 -6.66 12.91
C VAL A 421 -5.95 -7.97 13.16
N LEU A 422 -6.37 -8.75 14.16
CA LEU A 422 -5.74 -10.03 14.49
C LEU A 422 -5.92 -11.06 13.38
N TYR A 423 -7.14 -11.20 12.84
CA TYR A 423 -7.39 -12.15 11.76
C TYR A 423 -6.64 -11.75 10.48
N LEU A 424 -6.81 -10.51 10.02
CA LEU A 424 -6.18 -10.06 8.78
C LEU A 424 -4.67 -9.94 8.91
N GLY A 425 -4.17 -9.57 10.10
CA GLY A 425 -2.76 -9.38 10.36
C GLY A 425 -1.99 -10.68 10.63
N LEU A 426 -2.59 -11.68 11.28
CA LEU A 426 -1.86 -12.89 11.72
C LEU A 426 -2.23 -14.17 10.98
N VAL A 427 -3.37 -14.21 10.27
CA VAL A 427 -3.92 -15.43 9.68
C VAL A 427 -4.13 -15.29 8.18
N HIS A 428 -4.95 -14.33 7.74
CA HIS A 428 -5.27 -14.17 6.32
C HIS A 428 -4.07 -13.66 5.54
N GLN A 429 -3.82 -14.26 4.36
CA GLN A 429 -2.72 -13.95 3.45
C GLN A 429 -1.33 -13.99 4.09
N ARG A 430 -1.10 -14.91 5.02
CA ARG A 430 0.20 -15.08 5.70
C ARG A 430 1.18 -15.97 4.92
N ALA A 431 0.67 -16.97 4.20
CA ALA A 431 1.47 -17.96 3.50
C ALA A 431 2.58 -17.40 2.57
N PRO A 432 2.40 -16.28 1.84
CA PRO A 432 3.45 -15.70 1.00
C PRO A 432 4.74 -15.33 1.75
N ILE A 433 4.62 -14.97 3.03
CA ILE A 433 5.78 -14.64 3.87
C ILE A 433 6.36 -15.91 4.49
N ASP A 434 5.48 -16.78 5.01
CA ASP A 434 5.91 -18.02 5.66
C ASP A 434 6.65 -18.97 4.69
N VAL A 435 6.25 -19.02 3.42
CA VAL A 435 6.90 -19.87 2.40
C VAL A 435 8.34 -19.44 2.14
N ASN A 436 8.61 -18.13 2.05
CA ASN A 436 9.96 -17.63 1.86
C ASN A 436 10.82 -17.88 3.10
N GLN A 437 10.25 -17.74 4.30
CA GLN A 437 10.94 -18.10 5.54
C GLN A 437 11.27 -19.60 5.59
N ALA A 438 10.39 -20.45 5.08
CA ALA A 438 10.65 -21.89 4.99
C ALA A 438 11.75 -22.24 3.98
N ILE A 439 11.85 -21.51 2.86
CA ILE A 439 12.96 -21.62 1.91
C ILE A 439 14.29 -21.28 2.60
N LEU A 440 14.36 -20.12 3.27
CA LEU A 440 15.56 -19.70 4.01
C LEU A 440 15.96 -20.74 5.06
N LYS A 441 14.99 -21.23 5.84
CA LYS A 441 15.24 -22.29 6.84
C LYS A 441 15.75 -23.58 6.18
N SER A 442 15.20 -23.99 5.04
CA SER A 442 15.64 -25.19 4.33
C SER A 442 17.10 -25.08 3.84
N ILE A 443 17.54 -23.88 3.47
CA ILE A 443 18.91 -23.59 3.08
C ILE A 443 19.84 -23.63 4.32
N ASP A 444 19.43 -23.03 5.43
CA ASP A 444 20.19 -23.05 6.68
C ASP A 444 20.37 -24.48 7.21
N ASP A 445 19.31 -25.29 7.21
CA ASP A 445 19.36 -26.70 7.60
C ASP A 445 20.35 -27.47 6.71
N PHE A 446 20.39 -27.19 5.41
CA PHE A 446 21.35 -27.79 4.49
C PHE A 446 22.81 -27.38 4.79
N ARG A 447 23.07 -26.09 5.03
CA ARG A 447 24.41 -25.61 5.41
C ARG A 447 24.90 -26.22 6.72
N ALA A 448 24.00 -26.40 7.69
CA ALA A 448 24.31 -27.05 8.96
C ALA A 448 24.74 -28.51 8.76
N LEU A 449 24.09 -29.24 7.85
CA LEU A 449 24.46 -30.62 7.51
C LEU A 449 25.82 -30.73 6.81
N GLN A 450 26.22 -29.71 6.03
CA GLN A 450 27.54 -29.65 5.37
C GLN A 450 28.67 -29.13 6.26
N GLY A 451 28.47 -29.09 7.59
CA GLY A 451 29.50 -28.69 8.54
C GLY A 451 29.88 -27.21 8.46
N GLY A 452 28.97 -26.34 7.99
CA GLY A 452 29.20 -24.89 7.90
C GLY A 452 30.12 -24.45 6.75
N SER A 453 30.50 -25.37 5.86
CA SER A 453 31.21 -25.03 4.63
C SER A 453 30.23 -24.29 3.71
N ALA A 454 30.43 -22.98 3.52
CA ALA A 454 29.65 -22.15 2.58
C ALA A 454 29.83 -22.55 1.10
N ALA A 455 30.62 -23.59 0.82
CA ALA A 455 30.95 -24.06 -0.51
C ALA A 455 29.83 -24.98 -1.04
N GLY A 456 28.76 -24.40 -1.59
CA GLY A 456 27.78 -25.22 -2.32
C GLY A 456 26.55 -24.53 -2.87
N ILE A 457 26.08 -23.42 -2.27
CA ILE A 457 24.85 -22.75 -2.71
C ILE A 457 25.07 -21.23 -2.80
N GLU A 458 25.67 -20.81 -3.92
CA GLU A 458 25.78 -19.39 -4.24
C GLU A 458 24.51 -18.88 -4.93
N ASP A 459 23.90 -19.67 -5.82
CA ASP A 459 22.72 -19.27 -6.59
C ASP A 459 21.54 -20.25 -6.36
N VAL A 460 20.39 -19.72 -5.94
CA VAL A 460 19.14 -20.47 -5.71
C VAL A 460 18.04 -19.95 -6.61
N ALA A 461 17.58 -20.76 -7.54
CA ALA A 461 16.42 -20.47 -8.37
C ALA A 461 15.12 -20.89 -7.66
N VAL A 462 14.16 -19.96 -7.61
CA VAL A 462 12.85 -20.16 -6.99
C VAL A 462 11.77 -19.77 -7.99
N HIS A 463 10.90 -20.70 -8.37
CA HIS A 463 9.84 -20.45 -9.34
C HIS A 463 8.47 -20.38 -8.66
N TYR A 464 7.84 -19.22 -8.71
CA TYR A 464 6.50 -18.95 -8.19
C TYR A 464 5.44 -19.17 -9.28
N LEU A 465 4.86 -20.37 -9.29
CA LEU A 465 3.82 -20.82 -10.21
C LEU A 465 2.43 -20.56 -9.60
N MET A 466 2.11 -19.29 -9.47
CA MET A 466 0.85 -18.77 -8.93
C MET A 466 0.58 -17.38 -9.52
N GLY A 467 -0.44 -16.67 -9.01
CA GLY A 467 -0.71 -15.30 -9.42
C GLY A 467 0.55 -14.41 -9.44
N CYS A 468 0.58 -13.46 -10.36
CA CYS A 468 1.70 -12.52 -10.41
C CYS A 468 1.73 -11.65 -9.15
N HIS A 469 2.93 -11.27 -8.71
CA HIS A 469 3.16 -10.49 -7.49
C HIS A 469 2.55 -11.07 -6.20
N SER A 470 2.26 -12.38 -6.17
CA SER A 470 1.65 -13.04 -5.01
C SER A 470 2.58 -13.25 -3.83
N THR A 471 3.89 -13.15 -4.00
CA THR A 471 4.88 -13.27 -2.92
C THR A 471 5.86 -12.10 -2.93
N PRO A 472 6.36 -11.65 -1.76
CA PRO A 472 7.53 -10.79 -1.72
C PRO A 472 8.75 -11.54 -2.25
N LEU A 473 9.75 -10.82 -2.78
CA LEU A 473 10.94 -11.44 -3.34
C LEU A 473 12.15 -11.22 -2.43
N LEU A 474 13.08 -10.37 -2.87
CA LEU A 474 14.43 -10.28 -2.32
C LEU A 474 14.41 -9.64 -0.93
N SER A 475 13.46 -8.74 -0.67
CA SER A 475 13.29 -8.13 0.66
C SER A 475 12.94 -9.14 1.76
N HIS A 476 12.43 -10.33 1.39
CA HIS A 476 12.05 -11.41 2.31
C HIS A 476 12.88 -12.68 2.14
N MET A 477 13.84 -12.67 1.21
CA MET A 477 14.82 -13.74 0.98
C MET A 477 16.25 -13.21 1.15
N HIS A 478 16.45 -12.23 2.03
CA HIS A 478 17.77 -11.65 2.26
C HIS A 478 18.65 -12.57 3.11
N ASP A 479 19.63 -13.23 2.50
CA ASP A 479 20.54 -14.16 3.16
C ASP A 479 21.93 -14.22 2.50
N PRO A 480 22.78 -13.20 2.66
CA PRO A 480 24.15 -13.21 2.11
C PRO A 480 24.99 -14.35 2.73
N PRO A 481 25.77 -15.11 1.93
CA PRO A 481 26.19 -14.83 0.54
C PRO A 481 25.26 -15.39 -0.55
N THR A 482 24.15 -16.06 -0.21
CA THR A 482 23.28 -16.67 -1.21
C THR A 482 22.55 -15.61 -2.03
N ARG A 483 22.56 -15.84 -3.35
CA ARG A 483 21.87 -15.07 -4.37
C ARG A 483 20.63 -15.84 -4.78
N PHE A 484 19.50 -15.15 -4.82
CA PHE A 484 18.24 -15.73 -5.27
C PHE A 484 17.95 -15.28 -6.70
N ASP A 485 17.58 -16.22 -7.55
CA ASP A 485 17.03 -15.99 -8.89
C ASP A 485 15.53 -16.37 -8.90
N PRO A 486 14.66 -15.48 -8.38
CA PRO A 486 13.24 -15.73 -8.39
C PRO A 486 12.63 -15.47 -9.77
N TRP A 487 11.81 -16.42 -10.23
CA TRP A 487 10.94 -16.24 -11.38
C TRP A 487 9.47 -16.30 -10.95
N TYR A 488 8.67 -15.38 -11.47
CA TYR A 488 7.23 -15.30 -11.26
C TYR A 488 6.56 -15.02 -12.60
N LEU A 489 5.29 -15.42 -12.73
CA LEU A 489 4.55 -15.29 -13.98
C LEU A 489 4.38 -13.82 -14.38
N ASP A 490 4.70 -13.49 -15.65
CA ASP A 490 4.50 -12.14 -16.16
C ASP A 490 3.01 -11.80 -16.30
N CYS A 491 2.68 -10.60 -15.83
CA CYS A 491 1.36 -9.99 -15.97
C CYS A 491 1.46 -8.49 -16.20
N GLY A 492 2.59 -8.03 -16.75
CA GLY A 492 2.85 -6.62 -17.03
C GLY A 492 1.86 -6.02 -18.03
N PRO A 493 1.79 -4.67 -18.10
CA PRO A 493 0.84 -3.99 -18.96
C PRO A 493 1.06 -4.28 -20.45
N LYS A 494 2.28 -4.66 -20.86
CA LYS A 494 2.60 -5.01 -22.26
C LYS A 494 1.74 -6.18 -22.74
N CYS A 495 1.65 -7.26 -21.97
CA CYS A 495 0.82 -8.41 -22.33
C CYS A 495 -0.67 -8.16 -22.07
N ARG A 496 -1.04 -7.40 -21.02
CA ARG A 496 -2.45 -7.13 -20.70
C ARG A 496 -3.14 -6.16 -21.67
N ALA A 497 -2.39 -5.24 -22.26
CA ALA A 497 -2.94 -4.22 -23.15
C ALA A 497 -3.14 -4.71 -24.59
N ASP A 498 -2.39 -5.75 -25.01
CA ASP A 498 -2.46 -6.30 -26.36
C ASP A 498 -3.41 -7.50 -26.39
N SER A 499 -4.49 -7.41 -27.18
CA SER A 499 -5.45 -8.51 -27.33
C SER A 499 -4.89 -9.69 -28.14
N ALA A 500 -3.78 -9.51 -28.85
CA ALA A 500 -3.12 -10.57 -29.62
C ALA A 500 -2.10 -11.38 -28.78
N THR A 501 -1.69 -10.86 -27.63
CA THR A 501 -0.69 -11.49 -26.75
C THR A 501 -1.37 -12.01 -25.49
N GLU A 502 -1.22 -13.30 -25.15
CA GLU A 502 -1.67 -13.81 -23.86
C GLU A 502 -0.57 -13.66 -22.80
N CYS A 503 -0.91 -13.12 -21.64
CA CYS A 503 0.02 -13.03 -20.51
C CYS A 503 0.40 -14.43 -19.99
N GLU A 504 1.63 -14.56 -19.50
CA GLU A 504 2.15 -15.81 -18.93
C GLU A 504 1.26 -16.30 -17.77
N SER A 505 0.77 -15.38 -16.92
CA SER A 505 -0.19 -15.66 -15.85
C SER A 505 -1.52 -16.24 -16.36
N ASP A 506 -1.99 -15.77 -17.51
CA ASP A 506 -3.29 -16.14 -18.06
C ASP A 506 -3.20 -17.49 -18.76
N VAL A 507 -2.12 -17.73 -19.49
CA VAL A 507 -1.81 -19.04 -20.09
C VAL A 507 -1.69 -20.11 -19.00
N PHE A 508 -0.98 -19.80 -17.91
CA PHE A 508 -0.87 -20.70 -16.76
C PHE A 508 -2.22 -20.98 -16.11
N SER A 509 -3.04 -19.95 -15.89
CA SER A 509 -4.35 -20.10 -15.24
C SER A 509 -5.33 -20.94 -16.07
N LYS A 510 -5.20 -20.94 -17.41
CA LYS A 510 -6.04 -21.76 -18.31
C LYS A 510 -5.62 -23.22 -18.35
N ASP A 511 -4.32 -23.49 -18.43
CA ASP A 511 -3.77 -24.85 -18.54
C ASP A 511 -2.43 -24.96 -17.80
N PRO A 512 -2.47 -25.20 -16.46
CA PRO A 512 -1.25 -25.30 -15.66
C PRO A 512 -0.33 -26.44 -16.12
N ASP A 513 -0.85 -27.63 -16.41
CA ASP A 513 -0.05 -28.80 -16.79
C ASP A 513 0.67 -28.58 -18.13
N GLY A 514 -0.06 -28.11 -19.15
CA GLY A 514 0.53 -27.80 -20.45
C GLY A 514 1.40 -26.54 -20.45
N PHE A 515 1.18 -25.59 -19.54
CA PHE A 515 2.11 -24.48 -19.34
C PHE A 515 3.46 -25.00 -18.86
N LEU A 516 3.46 -25.76 -17.76
CA LEU A 516 4.66 -26.40 -17.28
C LEU A 516 5.27 -27.20 -18.46
N LEU A 517 4.41 -27.94 -19.21
CA LEU A 517 4.59 -28.61 -20.53
C LEU A 517 5.80 -28.06 -21.29
N ARG A 518 5.49 -26.88 -21.80
CA ARG A 518 6.27 -26.04 -22.69
C ARG A 518 7.49 -25.46 -21.97
N THR A 519 7.36 -25.09 -20.70
CA THR A 519 8.42 -24.41 -19.96
C THR A 519 9.63 -25.29 -19.65
N TYR A 520 9.42 -26.55 -19.23
CA TYR A 520 10.50 -27.39 -18.68
C TYR A 520 10.89 -28.62 -19.51
N PHE A 521 10.04 -29.11 -20.42
CA PHE A 521 10.32 -30.36 -21.14
C PHE A 521 10.40 -30.20 -22.65
N GLU A 522 9.61 -29.30 -23.25
CA GLU A 522 9.60 -29.16 -24.71
C GLU A 522 10.80 -28.34 -25.23
N ARG A 523 11.45 -28.88 -26.27
CA ARG A 523 12.35 -28.14 -27.15
C ARG A 523 11.57 -27.81 -28.42
N GLY A 524 10.92 -26.65 -28.44
CA GLY A 524 10.01 -26.23 -29.51
C GLY A 524 10.51 -25.03 -30.32
N ARG A 525 10.19 -25.01 -31.62
CA ARG A 525 10.31 -23.85 -32.52
C ARG A 525 8.99 -23.11 -32.53
N ASP A 526 8.91 -21.97 -31.87
CA ASP A 526 7.86 -20.97 -32.11
C ASP A 526 8.49 -19.60 -32.37
N ARG A 527 7.86 -18.85 -33.29
CA ARG A 527 8.34 -17.53 -33.72
C ARG A 527 8.05 -16.51 -32.63
N TYR A 528 9.06 -16.20 -31.83
CA TYR A 528 9.08 -14.97 -31.05
C TYR A 528 9.99 -13.98 -31.77
N CYS A 529 9.43 -12.83 -32.15
CA CYS A 529 10.23 -11.73 -32.69
C CYS A 529 10.88 -11.00 -31.53
N GLU A 530 12.17 -11.21 -31.30
CA GLU A 530 12.95 -10.33 -30.44
C GLU A 530 13.30 -9.04 -31.19
N THR A 531 12.65 -7.96 -30.75
CA THR A 531 13.10 -6.56 -30.68
C THR A 531 13.11 -5.66 -31.92
N GLU A 532 12.53 -4.48 -31.70
CA GLU A 532 13.05 -3.14 -32.05
C GLU A 532 14.13 -3.08 -33.15
N ASN A 533 13.71 -3.02 -34.41
CA ASN A 533 14.17 -2.04 -35.40
C ASN A 533 13.32 -2.12 -36.68
N GLU A 534 13.14 -0.98 -37.33
CA GLU A 534 12.57 -0.86 -38.68
C GLU A 534 13.49 -1.57 -39.67
N ASP A 535 13.12 -2.80 -40.04
CA ASP A 535 13.17 -3.32 -41.42
C ASP A 535 12.61 -4.76 -41.40
N ASP A 536 11.51 -4.97 -42.11
CA ASP A 536 10.77 -6.24 -42.23
C ASP A 536 11.66 -7.39 -42.74
N VAL A 537 12.22 -8.22 -41.84
CA VAL A 537 12.46 -9.65 -42.10
C VAL A 537 12.38 -10.45 -40.78
N CYS A 538 11.26 -11.16 -40.57
CA CYS A 538 11.19 -12.23 -39.56
C CYS A 538 12.12 -13.40 -39.97
N THR A 539 13.39 -13.36 -39.56
CA THR A 539 14.27 -14.52 -39.64
C THR A 539 14.04 -15.41 -38.42
N ALA A 540 13.47 -16.59 -38.65
CA ALA A 540 13.25 -17.61 -37.62
C ALA A 540 14.60 -18.07 -37.02
N THR A 541 15.01 -17.42 -35.94
CA THR A 541 16.08 -17.83 -35.03
C THR A 541 15.50 -17.60 -33.64
N THR A 542 15.28 -18.58 -32.76
CA THR A 542 16.24 -19.53 -32.19
C THR A 542 15.51 -20.70 -31.49
N ASN A 543 16.22 -21.79 -31.24
CA ASN A 543 15.72 -22.94 -30.47
C ASN A 543 15.45 -22.55 -29.01
N PHE A 544 14.19 -22.56 -28.55
CA PHE A 544 13.89 -22.40 -27.12
C PHE A 544 14.51 -23.59 -26.37
N LYS A 545 15.51 -23.32 -25.53
CA LYS A 545 15.99 -24.31 -24.57
C LYS A 545 15.00 -24.34 -23.40
N PRO A 546 14.62 -25.54 -22.91
CA PRO A 546 13.78 -25.64 -21.71
C PRO A 546 14.42 -24.84 -20.57
N ARG A 547 13.59 -24.16 -19.78
CA ARG A 547 14.10 -23.46 -18.60
C ARG A 547 14.78 -24.48 -17.66
N PRO A 548 15.91 -24.12 -17.04
CA PRO A 548 16.55 -24.98 -16.06
C PRO A 548 15.56 -25.28 -14.92
N LEU A 549 15.66 -26.48 -14.36
CA LEU A 549 14.85 -26.86 -13.21
C LEU A 549 15.29 -26.03 -12.00
N PRO A 550 14.35 -25.38 -11.28
CA PRO A 550 14.67 -24.63 -10.08
C PRO A 550 14.93 -25.56 -8.90
N GLN A 551 15.60 -25.04 -7.87
CA GLN A 551 15.73 -25.74 -6.59
C GLN A 551 14.40 -25.72 -5.82
N TYR A 552 13.59 -24.68 -5.98
CA TYR A 552 12.28 -24.56 -5.32
C TYR A 552 11.17 -24.18 -6.31
N VAL A 553 10.01 -24.81 -6.15
CA VAL A 553 8.76 -24.41 -6.82
C VAL A 553 7.73 -24.08 -5.76
N VAL A 554 7.06 -22.94 -5.92
CA VAL A 554 6.02 -22.46 -5.02
C VAL A 554 4.73 -22.34 -5.81
N CYS A 555 3.65 -22.98 -5.37
CA CYS A 555 2.36 -22.94 -6.08
C CYS A 555 1.17 -22.83 -5.14
N SER A 556 0.02 -22.40 -5.67
CA SER A 556 -1.26 -22.38 -4.95
C SER A 556 -1.90 -23.77 -4.95
N SER A 557 -2.58 -24.12 -3.86
CA SER A 557 -3.36 -25.35 -3.72
C SER A 557 -4.43 -25.49 -4.80
N GLU A 558 -4.96 -24.38 -5.33
CA GLU A 558 -5.98 -24.37 -6.38
C GLU A 558 -5.51 -25.04 -7.68
N ASN A 559 -4.24 -24.87 -8.04
CA ASN A 559 -3.68 -25.41 -9.28
C ASN A 559 -2.96 -26.75 -9.06
N LEU A 560 -2.91 -27.25 -7.82
CA LEU A 560 -2.10 -28.41 -7.49
C LEU A 560 -2.56 -29.67 -8.22
N GLY A 561 -3.87 -29.95 -8.26
CA GLY A 561 -4.42 -31.16 -8.87
C GLY A 561 -3.97 -31.34 -10.33
N ALA A 562 -3.90 -30.24 -11.09
CA ALA A 562 -3.43 -30.24 -12.48
C ALA A 562 -1.91 -30.47 -12.60
N MET A 563 -1.10 -29.88 -11.71
CA MET A 563 0.36 -29.87 -11.85
C MET A 563 1.08 -31.01 -11.13
N LYS A 564 0.44 -31.66 -10.13
CA LYS A 564 1.08 -32.59 -9.18
C LYS A 564 1.87 -33.70 -9.86
N LYS A 565 1.28 -34.37 -10.85
CA LYS A 565 1.93 -35.45 -11.61
C LYS A 565 3.19 -34.97 -12.34
N ARG A 566 3.15 -33.74 -12.83
CA ARG A 566 4.23 -33.14 -13.59
C ARG A 566 5.37 -32.67 -12.70
N LEU A 567 5.06 -32.08 -11.55
CA LEU A 567 6.04 -31.75 -10.51
C LEU A 567 6.78 -33.00 -10.03
N GLN A 568 6.06 -34.12 -9.85
CA GLN A 568 6.68 -35.41 -9.52
C GLN A 568 7.61 -35.90 -10.64
N THR A 569 7.22 -35.75 -11.90
CA THR A 569 8.09 -36.08 -13.06
C THR A 569 9.35 -35.20 -13.11
N MET A 570 9.26 -33.95 -12.64
CA MET A 570 10.40 -33.06 -12.48
C MET A 570 11.32 -33.43 -11.29
N GLY A 571 10.96 -34.43 -10.48
CA GLY A 571 11.69 -34.83 -9.28
C GLY A 571 11.41 -33.95 -8.06
N MET A 572 10.39 -33.10 -8.11
CA MET A 572 10.07 -32.17 -7.03
C MET A 572 9.36 -32.86 -5.87
N LEU A 573 9.84 -32.65 -4.65
CA LEU A 573 9.26 -33.17 -3.41
C LEU A 573 8.52 -32.09 -2.65
N GLU A 574 7.29 -32.36 -2.24
CA GLU A 574 6.53 -31.46 -1.35
C GLU A 574 7.19 -31.42 0.02
N ILE A 575 7.57 -30.23 0.50
CA ILE A 575 8.24 -30.03 1.80
C ILE A 575 7.41 -29.22 2.79
N GLY A 576 6.32 -28.58 2.36
CA GLY A 576 5.44 -27.85 3.27
C GLY A 576 4.20 -27.26 2.61
N ARG A 577 3.14 -27.08 3.43
CA ARG A 577 1.90 -26.38 3.10
C ARG A 577 1.69 -25.25 4.10
N PHE A 578 1.31 -24.08 3.60
CA PHE A 578 1.17 -22.86 4.39
C PHE A 578 -0.22 -22.27 4.17
N MET A 579 -0.95 -22.03 5.26
CA MET A 579 -2.31 -21.49 5.20
C MET A 579 -2.31 -20.05 4.68
N ASN A 580 -2.96 -19.82 3.54
CA ASN A 580 -3.13 -18.50 2.93
C ASN A 580 -4.49 -17.90 3.28
N GLY A 581 -5.54 -18.70 3.32
CA GLY A 581 -6.89 -18.18 3.48
C GLY A 581 -7.93 -19.25 3.74
N ILE A 582 -9.19 -18.81 3.79
CA ILE A 582 -10.36 -19.66 3.85
C ILE A 582 -11.04 -19.55 2.49
N ASN A 583 -11.12 -20.66 1.75
CA ASN A 583 -11.73 -20.67 0.41
C ASN A 583 -13.21 -21.11 0.43
N GLY A 584 -13.69 -21.66 1.55
CA GLY A 584 -15.10 -21.98 1.73
C GLY A 584 -15.47 -22.45 3.14
N ILE A 585 -16.77 -22.45 3.40
CA ILE A 585 -17.40 -22.88 4.64
C ILE A 585 -18.61 -23.73 4.28
N GLN A 586 -18.64 -24.96 4.79
CA GLN A 586 -19.80 -25.82 4.75
C GLN A 586 -20.45 -25.88 6.14
N ILE A 587 -21.76 -25.65 6.19
CA ILE A 587 -22.59 -25.70 7.40
C ILE A 587 -23.57 -26.88 7.26
N GLY A 588 -23.31 -27.95 7.99
CA GLY A 588 -24.03 -29.21 7.89
C GLY A 588 -23.91 -29.85 6.50
N ARG A 589 -24.93 -30.59 6.07
CA ARG A 589 -24.94 -31.30 4.78
C ARG A 589 -25.51 -30.49 3.60
N HIS A 590 -26.04 -29.29 3.84
CA HIS A 590 -26.91 -28.61 2.86
C HIS A 590 -26.47 -27.20 2.47
N LEU A 591 -25.58 -26.56 3.22
CA LEU A 591 -25.15 -25.19 2.95
C LEU A 591 -23.64 -25.16 2.76
N THR A 592 -23.18 -24.86 1.57
CA THR A 592 -21.76 -24.62 1.27
C THR A 592 -21.63 -23.24 0.64
N PHE A 593 -20.75 -22.42 1.18
CA PHE A 593 -20.37 -21.11 0.65
C PHE A 593 -18.87 -21.16 0.34
N GLY A 594 -18.44 -20.86 -0.89
CA GLY A 594 -17.01 -20.89 -1.21
C GLY A 594 -16.74 -21.05 -2.70
N SER A 595 -15.47 -21.16 -3.05
CA SER A 595 -15.00 -21.47 -4.39
C SER A 595 -15.23 -22.93 -4.76
N ASP A 596 -15.26 -23.23 -6.06
CA ASP A 596 -15.37 -24.61 -6.57
C ASP A 596 -14.21 -25.50 -6.09
N SER A 597 -13.06 -24.91 -5.80
CA SER A 597 -11.88 -25.58 -5.21
C SER A 597 -12.11 -26.12 -3.80
N PHE A 598 -13.21 -25.76 -3.13
CA PHE A 598 -13.60 -26.37 -1.85
C PHE A 598 -13.80 -27.89 -1.96
N PHE A 599 -14.23 -28.39 -3.13
CA PHE A 599 -14.47 -29.82 -3.35
C PHE A 599 -13.25 -30.60 -3.85
N ASP A 600 -12.13 -29.93 -4.12
CA ASP A 600 -10.91 -30.58 -4.59
C ASP A 600 -10.42 -31.60 -3.52
N PRO A 601 -10.14 -32.86 -3.88
CA PRO A 601 -9.58 -33.85 -2.97
C PRO A 601 -8.20 -33.47 -2.41
N ASP A 602 -7.44 -32.61 -3.09
CA ASP A 602 -6.12 -32.15 -2.64
C ASP A 602 -6.20 -30.92 -1.71
N SER A 603 -7.41 -30.38 -1.45
CA SER A 603 -7.66 -29.26 -0.53
C SER A 603 -7.77 -29.70 0.92
N THR A 604 -7.15 -28.93 1.82
CA THR A 604 -7.24 -29.17 3.27
C THR A 604 -8.57 -28.68 3.82
N ARG A 605 -9.26 -29.54 4.60
CA ARG A 605 -10.55 -29.21 5.24
C ARG A 605 -10.49 -29.46 6.73
N VAL A 606 -11.02 -28.53 7.51
CA VAL A 606 -11.03 -28.57 8.98
C VAL A 606 -12.46 -28.55 9.49
N GLY A 607 -12.87 -29.64 10.14
CA GLY A 607 -14.20 -29.80 10.75
C GLY A 607 -14.26 -29.32 12.20
N PHE A 608 -15.37 -28.68 12.57
CA PHE A 608 -15.69 -28.23 13.92
C PHE A 608 -17.07 -28.74 14.33
N LEU A 609 -17.24 -29.02 15.63
CA LEU A 609 -18.51 -29.43 16.23
C LEU A 609 -19.14 -30.66 15.53
N ASN A 610 -18.41 -31.77 15.48
CA ASN A 610 -18.81 -33.01 14.78
C ASN A 610 -19.16 -32.76 13.30
N ASP A 611 -18.31 -32.02 12.59
CA ASP A 611 -18.46 -31.63 11.18
C ASP A 611 -19.74 -30.84 10.85
N LEU A 612 -20.33 -30.19 11.85
CA LEU A 612 -21.40 -29.22 11.61
C LEU A 612 -20.86 -28.00 10.85
N PHE A 613 -19.59 -27.64 11.06
CA PHE A 613 -18.92 -26.59 10.29
C PHE A 613 -17.62 -27.15 9.72
N VAL A 614 -17.47 -27.14 8.39
CA VAL A 614 -16.24 -27.54 7.71
C VAL A 614 -15.66 -26.35 6.96
N LEU A 615 -14.45 -25.95 7.31
CA LEU A 615 -13.72 -24.88 6.64
C LEU A 615 -12.77 -25.47 5.60
N GLY A 616 -12.81 -24.94 4.39
CA GLY A 616 -11.83 -25.21 3.35
C GLY A 616 -10.71 -24.19 3.44
N LEU A 617 -9.48 -24.66 3.34
CA LEU A 617 -8.29 -23.83 3.42
C LEU A 617 -7.71 -23.60 2.03
N GLU A 618 -7.35 -22.36 1.75
CA GLU A 618 -6.46 -22.00 0.65
C GLU A 618 -5.03 -22.06 1.16
N GLU A 619 -4.15 -22.76 0.44
CA GLU A 619 -2.77 -23.01 0.88
C GLU A 619 -1.76 -22.66 -0.22
N ILE A 620 -0.57 -22.21 0.18
CA ILE A 620 0.60 -22.17 -0.68
C ILE A 620 1.48 -23.37 -0.35
N ILE A 621 1.94 -24.06 -1.38
CA ILE A 621 2.66 -25.32 -1.27
C ILE A 621 4.09 -25.10 -1.77
N LEU A 622 5.04 -25.58 -1.00
CA LEU A 622 6.47 -25.50 -1.30
C LEU A 622 6.99 -26.86 -1.72
N PHE A 623 7.60 -26.89 -2.89
CA PHE A 623 8.30 -28.04 -3.43
C PHE A 623 9.80 -27.76 -3.51
N LYS A 624 10.61 -28.78 -3.23
CA LYS A 624 12.08 -28.75 -3.32
C LYS A 624 12.58 -29.83 -4.26
N ASN A 625 13.56 -29.48 -5.09
CA ASN A 625 14.35 -30.44 -5.84
C ASN A 625 15.43 -31.04 -4.91
N PRO A 626 15.46 -32.36 -4.69
CA PRO A 626 16.45 -32.99 -3.82
C PRO A 626 17.85 -33.12 -4.45
N ILE A 627 17.99 -32.86 -5.76
CA ILE A 627 19.23 -33.01 -6.54
C ILE A 627 20.21 -31.87 -6.28
#